data_AF-A0A1G6C7I3-F1
#
_entry.id   AF-A0A1G6C7I3-F1
#
_cell.length_a   1.000
_cell.length_b   1.000
_cell.length_c   1.000
_cell.angle_alpha   90.00
_cell.angle_beta   90.00
_cell.angle_gamma   90.00
#
_symmetry.space_group_name_H-M   'P 1'
#
loop_
_entity.id
_entity.type
_entity.pdbx_description
1 polymer ?
#
loop_
_entity_poly.entity_id
_entity_poly.type
_entity_poly.pdbx_seq_one_letter_code
_entity_poly.pdbx_strand_id
1 'polypeptide(L)'
;MIRVTNDCKSFFEEEPGKIYIYGAGNAGFWVGHYLTKCNISYIGYIDKRREERDVLYNNHPVFEVGELNNIKHESIRMIITPYVYKEILGELLWYDHLFDMDIICLIPRYKSISSKDDVYNINKMLGYFRRTLFKGEVPTIITNTCVGGHIYDALGLPLASPTINVNIEGEDYIKLVNNISYYFTQELKCYGWIRECRSDGIDTPHIIGKVGDITIKIGHTDTFEQAEKRWNLMIERVNWNRIVYIMEEQKYRPPISLNVCKKFMQLDGKKLLILTKKSLSIGGEDIIYVPDEYFMVRDEPVLENYFDLLEWINI
;
A
#
# COMPACT_ATOMS: atom_id res chain seq x y z
N MET A 1 -24.62 -7.36 20.23
CA MET A 1 -24.80 -6.82 18.87
C MET A 1 -23.43 -6.53 18.23
N ILE A 2 -23.04 -7.26 17.20
CA ILE A 2 -21.81 -6.96 16.43
C ILE A 2 -22.05 -5.92 15.34
N ARG A 3 -21.28 -4.84 15.38
CA ARG A 3 -21.19 -3.83 14.32
C ARG A 3 -19.89 -3.99 13.54
N VAL A 4 -19.88 -3.62 12.26
CA VAL A 4 -18.68 -3.66 11.41
C VAL A 4 -18.48 -2.29 10.76
N THR A 5 -17.23 -1.84 10.72
CA THR A 5 -16.81 -0.62 10.04
C THR A 5 -15.48 -0.82 9.32
N ASN A 6 -15.21 0.00 8.31
CA ASN A 6 -13.87 0.19 7.73
C ASN A 6 -13.36 1.63 7.91
N ASP A 7 -14.14 2.49 8.60
CA ASP A 7 -13.80 3.86 8.92
C ASP A 7 -12.89 3.90 10.15
N CYS A 8 -11.59 4.08 9.91
CA CYS A 8 -10.59 4.18 10.98
C CYS A 8 -10.83 5.42 11.84
N LYS A 9 -11.23 6.54 11.24
CA LYS A 9 -11.37 7.80 11.96
C LYS A 9 -12.47 7.69 13.00
N SER A 10 -13.67 7.28 12.59
CA SER A 10 -14.79 7.08 13.51
C SER A 10 -14.45 6.02 14.56
N PHE A 11 -13.82 4.90 14.16
CA PHE A 11 -13.45 3.83 15.08
C PHE A 11 -12.46 4.27 16.19
N PHE A 12 -11.44 5.06 15.86
CA PHE A 12 -10.43 5.48 16.83
C PHE A 12 -10.83 6.73 17.62
N GLU A 13 -11.54 7.68 17.00
CA GLU A 13 -11.82 9.01 17.57
C GLU A 13 -13.21 9.12 18.21
N GLU A 14 -14.20 8.34 17.77
CA GLU A 14 -15.62 8.53 18.16
C GLU A 14 -16.18 7.33 18.94
N GLU A 15 -15.82 6.11 18.56
CA GLU A 15 -16.36 4.90 19.17
C GLU A 15 -15.80 4.67 20.59
N PRO A 16 -16.65 4.41 21.60
CA PRO A 16 -16.22 4.14 22.95
C PRO A 16 -15.67 2.71 23.09
N GLY A 17 -15.01 2.43 24.21
CA GLY A 17 -14.63 1.07 24.59
C GLY A 17 -13.14 0.73 24.41
N LYS A 18 -12.79 -0.47 24.85
CA LYS A 18 -11.39 -0.94 24.89
C LYS A 18 -10.99 -1.56 23.55
N ILE A 19 -9.77 -1.25 23.10
CA ILE A 19 -9.25 -1.74 21.82
C ILE A 19 -8.56 -3.09 22.01
N TYR A 20 -8.91 -4.06 21.17
CA TYR A 20 -8.23 -5.34 21.02
C TYR A 20 -7.88 -5.57 19.55
N ILE A 21 -6.80 -6.32 19.31
CA ILE A 21 -6.39 -6.75 17.97
C ILE A 21 -6.68 -8.24 17.85
N TYR A 22 -7.57 -8.64 16.96
CA TYR A 22 -7.79 -10.05 16.68
C TYR A 22 -6.76 -10.52 15.64
N GLY A 23 -5.87 -11.42 16.02
CA GLY A 23 -4.80 -12.02 15.21
C GLY A 23 -3.40 -11.53 15.59
N ALA A 24 -2.65 -12.33 16.35
CA ALA A 24 -1.24 -12.11 16.71
C ALA A 24 -0.26 -12.62 15.62
N GLY A 25 -0.59 -12.34 14.35
CA GLY A 25 0.25 -12.64 13.20
C GLY A 25 0.89 -11.37 12.61
N ASN A 26 1.54 -11.50 11.44
CA ASN A 26 2.27 -10.41 10.79
C ASN A 26 1.47 -9.10 10.65
N ALA A 27 0.21 -9.16 10.20
CA ALA A 27 -0.64 -7.97 10.12
C ALA A 27 -0.92 -7.36 11.50
N GLY A 28 -1.20 -8.18 12.51
CA GLY A 28 -1.41 -7.75 13.90
C GLY A 28 -0.17 -7.11 14.53
N PHE A 29 1.03 -7.58 14.15
CA PHE A 29 2.29 -6.95 14.58
C PHE A 29 2.33 -5.49 14.16
N TRP A 30 2.10 -5.23 12.88
CA TRP A 30 2.17 -3.87 12.34
C TRP A 30 1.06 -2.97 12.85
N VAL A 31 -0.14 -3.51 13.07
CA VAL A 31 -1.21 -2.75 13.72
C VAL A 31 -0.80 -2.33 15.12
N GLY A 32 -0.33 -3.24 15.98
CA GLY A 32 0.13 -2.89 17.33
C GLY A 32 1.34 -1.95 17.33
N HIS A 33 2.26 -2.12 16.38
CA HIS A 33 3.40 -1.25 16.17
C HIS A 33 2.95 0.20 15.89
N TYR A 34 2.03 0.40 14.95
CA TYR A 34 1.54 1.73 14.59
C TYR A 34 0.63 2.35 15.65
N LEU A 35 -0.20 1.55 16.34
CA LEU A 35 -0.95 2.03 17.50
C LEU A 35 0.01 2.58 18.56
N THR A 36 1.08 1.85 18.86
CA THR A 36 2.12 2.28 19.81
C THR A 36 2.83 3.54 19.33
N LYS A 37 3.26 3.60 18.07
CA LYS A 37 3.90 4.81 17.49
C LYS A 37 2.97 6.04 17.52
N CYS A 38 1.66 5.84 17.42
CA CYS A 38 0.66 6.90 17.51
C CYS A 38 0.16 7.19 18.93
N ASN A 39 0.76 6.58 19.98
CA ASN A 39 0.32 6.68 21.37
C ASN A 39 -1.16 6.28 21.59
N ILE A 40 -1.66 5.31 20.82
CA ILE A 40 -3.01 4.77 20.97
C ILE A 40 -2.93 3.50 21.83
N SER A 41 -3.57 3.54 23.00
CA SER A 41 -3.59 2.40 23.93
C SER A 41 -4.52 1.30 23.44
N TYR A 42 -4.07 0.05 23.56
CA TYR A 42 -4.87 -1.16 23.34
C TYR A 42 -4.57 -2.18 24.44
N ILE A 43 -5.51 -3.08 24.70
CA ILE A 43 -5.42 -4.03 25.82
C ILE A 43 -4.50 -5.18 25.46
N GLY A 44 -4.71 -5.77 24.28
CA GLY A 44 -3.86 -6.82 23.76
C GLY A 44 -4.45 -7.51 22.55
N TYR A 45 -4.00 -8.74 22.33
CA TYR A 45 -4.32 -9.54 21.16
C TYR A 45 -5.30 -10.64 21.50
N ILE A 46 -6.15 -11.02 20.56
CA ILE A 46 -7.00 -12.22 20.64
C ILE A 46 -6.56 -13.15 19.51
N ASP A 47 -6.16 -14.38 19.83
CA ASP A 47 -5.74 -15.35 18.81
C ASP A 47 -6.21 -16.78 19.14
N LYS A 48 -6.61 -17.53 18.11
CA LYS A 48 -7.01 -18.94 18.23
C LYS A 48 -5.83 -19.88 18.44
N ARG A 49 -4.65 -19.48 17.97
CA ARG A 49 -3.45 -20.31 17.91
C ARG A 49 -2.47 -19.99 19.04
N ARG A 50 -2.97 -19.44 20.15
CA ARG A 50 -2.15 -19.20 21.33
C ARG A 50 -1.59 -20.53 21.83
N GLU A 51 -0.26 -20.64 21.86
CA GLU A 51 0.43 -21.86 22.30
C GLU A 51 0.56 -21.93 23.84
N GLU A 52 0.75 -20.78 24.52
CA GLU A 52 1.02 -20.72 25.95
C GLU A 52 0.29 -19.56 26.67
N ARG A 53 0.05 -19.73 27.99
CA ARG A 53 -0.78 -18.81 28.80
C ARG A 53 -0.13 -17.49 29.23
N ASP A 54 1.09 -17.18 28.80
CA ASP A 54 1.77 -15.93 29.16
C ASP A 54 2.53 -15.30 27.98
N VAL A 55 2.08 -15.57 26.75
CA VAL A 55 2.68 -14.99 25.54
C VAL A 55 2.38 -13.49 25.47
N LEU A 56 3.44 -12.70 25.31
CA LEU A 56 3.35 -11.31 24.93
C LEU A 56 3.61 -11.15 23.43
N TYR A 57 2.82 -10.31 22.78
CA TYR A 57 3.00 -9.88 21.41
C TYR A 57 3.00 -8.35 21.38
N ASN A 58 4.03 -7.73 20.81
CA ASN A 58 4.29 -6.28 20.94
C ASN A 58 4.25 -5.77 22.39
N ASN A 59 4.69 -6.57 23.37
CA ASN A 59 4.62 -6.28 24.81
C ASN A 59 3.20 -6.23 25.40
N HIS A 60 2.19 -6.75 24.68
CA HIS A 60 0.82 -6.90 25.18
C HIS A 60 0.42 -8.37 25.29
N PRO A 61 -0.48 -8.73 26.23
CA PRO A 61 -0.96 -10.10 26.37
C PRO A 61 -1.69 -10.60 25.12
N VAL A 62 -1.55 -11.90 24.85
CA VAL A 62 -2.36 -12.63 23.86
C VAL A 62 -3.39 -13.48 24.59
N PHE A 63 -4.67 -13.19 24.38
CA PHE A 63 -5.81 -13.90 24.96
C PHE A 63 -6.33 -14.97 24.00
N GLU A 64 -6.84 -16.07 24.55
CA GLU A 64 -7.64 -17.03 23.80
C GLU A 64 -9.03 -16.45 23.51
N VAL A 65 -9.65 -16.87 22.40
CA VAL A 65 -11.00 -16.40 22.04
C VAL A 65 -12.03 -16.68 23.13
N GLY A 66 -11.90 -17.80 23.85
CA GLY A 66 -12.78 -18.15 24.98
C GLY A 66 -12.77 -17.14 26.12
N GLU A 67 -11.71 -16.35 26.25
CA GLU A 67 -11.57 -15.32 27.28
C GLU A 67 -12.42 -14.07 27.00
N LEU A 68 -13.04 -13.96 25.81
CA LEU A 68 -14.02 -12.91 25.50
C LEU A 68 -15.18 -12.87 26.52
N ASN A 69 -15.59 -14.01 27.08
CA ASN A 69 -16.64 -14.05 28.11
C ASN A 69 -16.24 -13.30 29.39
N ASN A 70 -14.94 -13.13 29.68
CA ASN A 70 -14.47 -12.38 30.85
C ASN A 70 -14.71 -10.87 30.71
N ILE A 71 -14.88 -10.38 29.47
CA ILE A 71 -15.04 -8.96 29.14
C ILE A 71 -16.40 -8.65 28.50
N LYS A 72 -17.37 -9.55 28.63
CA LYS A 72 -18.69 -9.45 27.96
C LYS A 72 -19.53 -8.23 28.32
N HIS A 73 -19.27 -7.62 29.48
CA HIS A 73 -20.00 -6.44 29.96
C HIS A 73 -19.33 -5.12 29.55
N GLU A 74 -18.27 -5.18 28.75
CA GLU A 74 -17.51 -4.02 28.29
C GLU A 74 -17.82 -3.73 26.81
N SER A 75 -17.81 -2.46 26.42
CA SER A 75 -17.77 -2.08 25.01
C SER A 75 -16.39 -2.38 24.43
N ILE A 76 -16.36 -3.16 23.36
CA ILE A 76 -15.15 -3.68 22.72
C ILE A 76 -15.01 -3.11 21.31
N ARG A 77 -13.83 -2.54 21.05
CA ARG A 77 -13.37 -2.14 19.72
C ARG A 77 -12.35 -3.16 19.24
N MET A 78 -12.69 -3.90 18.20
CA MET A 78 -11.90 -5.05 17.75
C MET A 78 -11.36 -4.82 16.34
N ILE A 79 -10.04 -4.80 16.18
CA ILE A 79 -9.38 -4.69 14.88
C ILE A 79 -9.13 -6.09 14.34
N ILE A 80 -9.76 -6.45 13.22
CA ILE A 80 -9.61 -7.79 12.62
C ILE A 80 -8.50 -7.74 11.57
N THR A 81 -7.35 -8.36 11.88
CA THR A 81 -6.15 -8.31 11.02
C THR A 81 -5.87 -9.55 10.15
N PRO A 82 -6.53 -10.70 10.34
CA PRO A 82 -6.41 -11.80 9.38
C PRO A 82 -7.32 -11.62 8.17
N TYR A 83 -6.82 -11.98 6.99
CA TYR A 83 -7.60 -12.06 5.74
C TYR A 83 -8.86 -12.95 5.85
N VAL A 84 -8.85 -13.97 6.72
CA VAL A 84 -10.00 -14.86 7.01
C VAL A 84 -11.07 -14.21 7.91
N TYR A 85 -11.22 -12.88 7.85
CA TYR A 85 -12.11 -12.10 8.71
C TYR A 85 -13.57 -12.59 8.73
N LYS A 86 -14.06 -13.20 7.64
CA LYS A 86 -15.43 -13.75 7.58
C LYS A 86 -15.64 -14.90 8.57
N GLU A 87 -14.65 -15.78 8.71
CA GLU A 87 -14.69 -16.89 9.67
C GLU A 87 -14.62 -16.37 11.10
N ILE A 88 -13.80 -15.34 11.32
CA ILE A 88 -13.66 -14.67 12.62
C ILE A 88 -14.98 -13.99 13.01
N LEU A 89 -15.60 -13.25 12.09
CA LEU A 89 -16.92 -12.64 12.33
C LEU A 89 -17.98 -13.70 12.67
N GLY A 90 -17.98 -14.84 11.97
CA GLY A 90 -18.91 -15.94 12.26
C GLY A 90 -18.77 -16.47 13.69
N GLU A 91 -17.53 -16.59 14.18
CA GLU A 91 -17.27 -16.97 15.57
C GLU A 91 -17.68 -15.89 16.55
N LEU A 92 -17.32 -14.62 16.29
CA LEU A 92 -17.70 -13.52 17.18
C LEU A 92 -19.24 -13.42 17.31
N LEU A 93 -19.98 -13.62 16.22
CA LEU A 93 -21.44 -13.65 16.24
C LEU A 93 -22.01 -14.77 17.13
N TRP A 94 -21.33 -15.91 17.19
CA TRP A 94 -21.70 -16.99 18.11
C TRP A 94 -21.48 -16.60 19.57
N TYR A 95 -20.36 -15.92 19.89
CA TYR A 95 -20.13 -15.38 21.23
C TYR A 95 -21.14 -14.28 21.58
N ASP A 96 -21.47 -13.39 20.65
CA ASP A 96 -22.50 -12.38 20.83
C ASP A 96 -23.86 -13.00 21.20
N HIS A 97 -24.27 -14.04 20.48
CA HIS A 97 -25.50 -14.77 20.78
C HIS A 97 -25.51 -15.39 22.20
N LEU A 98 -24.36 -15.81 22.72
CA LEU A 98 -24.27 -16.44 24.04
C LEU A 98 -24.13 -15.45 25.20
N PHE A 99 -23.46 -14.32 24.97
CA PHE A 99 -23.01 -13.44 26.03
C PHE A 99 -23.50 -11.99 25.91
N ASP A 100 -24.27 -11.67 24.86
CA ASP A 100 -24.79 -10.33 24.54
C ASP A 100 -23.66 -9.28 24.51
N MET A 101 -22.76 -9.44 23.55
CA MET A 101 -21.51 -8.69 23.47
C MET A 101 -21.73 -7.34 22.76
N ASP A 102 -21.14 -6.26 23.28
CA ASP A 102 -21.05 -4.98 22.57
C ASP A 102 -19.70 -4.87 21.83
N ILE A 103 -19.67 -5.27 20.56
CA ILE A 103 -18.45 -5.30 19.75
C ILE A 103 -18.65 -4.48 18.47
N ILE A 104 -17.73 -3.55 18.23
CA ILE A 104 -17.52 -2.98 16.88
C ILE A 104 -16.21 -3.53 16.29
N CYS A 105 -16.30 -4.11 15.11
CA CYS A 105 -15.17 -4.68 14.37
C CYS A 105 -14.69 -3.71 13.29
N LEU A 106 -13.44 -3.26 13.37
CA LEU A 106 -12.74 -2.60 12.26
C LEU A 106 -12.18 -3.67 11.31
N ILE A 107 -12.66 -3.67 10.07
CA ILE A 107 -12.23 -4.62 9.03
C ILE A 107 -11.57 -3.84 7.90
N PRO A 108 -10.32 -4.18 7.52
CA PRO A 108 -9.57 -3.56 6.43
C PRO A 108 -10.15 -3.82 5.03
N ARG A 109 -11.41 -3.50 4.77
CA ARG A 109 -12.06 -3.76 3.48
C ARG A 109 -12.30 -2.46 2.73
N TYR A 110 -11.73 -2.31 1.54
CA TYR A 110 -11.79 -1.07 0.77
C TYR A 110 -11.99 -1.34 -0.71
N LYS A 111 -12.55 -0.35 -1.42
CA LYS A 111 -12.61 -0.39 -2.88
C LYS A 111 -11.20 -0.55 -3.45
N SER A 112 -11.03 -1.56 -4.28
CA SER A 112 -9.80 -1.76 -5.01
C SER A 112 -9.53 -0.58 -5.97
N ILE A 113 -8.25 -0.28 -6.18
CA ILE A 113 -7.81 0.66 -7.23
C ILE A 113 -7.92 0.01 -8.61
N SER A 114 -7.85 -1.33 -8.66
CA SER A 114 -7.79 -2.12 -9.89
C SER A 114 -9.06 -2.92 -10.21
N SER A 115 -9.97 -3.10 -9.25
CA SER A 115 -11.24 -3.82 -9.43
C SER A 115 -12.44 -3.04 -8.90
N LYS A 116 -13.65 -3.46 -9.30
CA LYS A 116 -14.91 -2.88 -8.80
C LYS A 116 -15.32 -3.41 -7.43
N ASP A 117 -14.62 -4.44 -6.94
CA ASP A 117 -14.92 -5.11 -5.70
C ASP A 117 -14.14 -4.50 -4.53
N ASP A 118 -14.76 -4.63 -3.36
CA ASP A 118 -14.12 -4.36 -2.10
C ASP A 118 -13.12 -5.49 -1.78
N VAL A 119 -11.84 -5.13 -1.64
CA VAL A 119 -10.75 -6.04 -1.31
C VAL A 119 -10.28 -5.82 0.11
N TYR A 120 -9.82 -6.90 0.74
CA TYR A 120 -9.10 -6.80 2.00
C TYR A 120 -7.74 -6.13 1.73
N ASN A 121 -7.42 -5.06 2.45
CA ASN A 121 -6.18 -4.33 2.29
C ASN A 121 -5.73 -3.70 3.61
N ILE A 122 -4.84 -4.41 4.31
CA ILE A 122 -4.29 -3.96 5.60
C ILE A 122 -3.40 -2.72 5.43
N ASN A 123 -2.67 -2.59 4.32
CA ASN A 123 -1.78 -1.45 4.09
C ASN A 123 -2.56 -0.14 3.99
N LYS A 124 -3.73 -0.15 3.35
CA LYS A 124 -4.60 1.01 3.27
C LYS A 124 -5.16 1.40 4.63
N MET A 125 -5.52 0.43 5.47
CA MET A 125 -5.92 0.68 6.86
C MET A 125 -4.78 1.33 7.65
N LEU A 126 -3.58 0.76 7.58
CA LEU A 126 -2.39 1.31 8.21
C LEU A 126 -2.04 2.71 7.70
N GLY A 127 -2.46 3.07 6.49
CA GLY A 127 -2.37 4.43 5.93
C GLY A 127 -3.00 5.50 6.81
N TYR A 128 -4.00 5.17 7.64
CA TYR A 128 -4.52 6.10 8.66
C TYR A 128 -3.43 6.52 9.65
N PHE A 129 -2.67 5.57 10.20
CA PHE A 129 -1.56 5.85 11.12
C PHE A 129 -0.33 6.42 10.42
N ARG A 130 0.00 5.91 9.22
CA ARG A 130 1.14 6.45 8.46
C ARG A 130 0.91 7.92 8.13
N ARG A 131 -0.33 8.30 7.82
CA ARG A 131 -0.68 9.68 7.54
C ARG A 131 -0.48 10.61 8.75
N THR A 132 -0.75 10.16 9.97
CA THR A 132 -0.52 10.97 11.18
C THR A 132 0.97 11.11 11.53
N LEU A 133 1.77 10.10 11.18
CA LEU A 133 3.22 10.07 11.42
C LEU A 133 4.04 10.68 10.26
N PHE A 134 3.41 10.97 9.12
CA PHE A 134 4.03 11.56 7.95
C PHE A 134 4.49 13.00 8.22
N LYS A 135 5.67 13.36 7.71
CA LYS A 135 6.32 14.66 7.92
C LYS A 135 6.55 15.40 6.61
N GLY A 136 6.30 16.71 6.64
CA GLY A 136 6.51 17.62 5.52
C GLY A 136 5.38 17.62 4.50
N GLU A 137 5.66 18.17 3.31
CA GLU A 137 4.68 18.26 2.22
C GLU A 137 4.56 16.95 1.44
N VAL A 138 3.41 16.72 0.79
CA VAL A 138 3.23 15.54 -0.07
C VAL A 138 4.28 15.55 -1.19
N PRO A 139 5.13 14.50 -1.32
CA PRO A 139 6.12 14.43 -2.39
C PRO A 139 5.47 14.07 -3.71
N THR A 140 6.11 14.47 -4.81
CA THR A 140 5.82 13.92 -6.14
C THR A 140 6.68 12.68 -6.35
N ILE A 141 6.03 11.51 -6.37
CA ILE A 141 6.68 10.21 -6.53
C ILE A 141 6.65 9.84 -8.02
N ILE A 142 7.80 9.90 -8.67
CA ILE A 142 7.97 9.59 -10.09
C ILE A 142 8.36 8.12 -10.24
N THR A 143 7.46 7.33 -10.83
CA THR A 143 7.60 5.87 -10.95
C THR A 143 7.55 5.40 -12.39
N ASN A 144 8.26 4.31 -12.70
CA ASN A 144 8.20 3.65 -14.01
C ASN A 144 7.01 2.68 -14.15
N THR A 145 6.28 2.44 -13.06
CA THR A 145 5.14 1.51 -13.00
C THR A 145 3.96 2.11 -12.19
N CYS A 146 2.88 1.34 -12.07
CA CYS A 146 1.71 1.68 -11.24
C CYS A 146 1.97 1.69 -9.73
N VAL A 147 3.15 1.27 -9.24
CA VAL A 147 3.48 1.21 -7.80
C VAL A 147 3.26 2.54 -7.08
N GLY A 148 3.47 3.67 -7.76
CA GLY A 148 3.29 5.00 -7.17
C GLY A 148 1.89 5.20 -6.57
N GLY A 149 0.84 4.70 -7.23
CA GLY A 149 -0.53 4.77 -6.71
C GLY A 149 -0.72 3.98 -5.42
N HIS A 150 -0.15 2.77 -5.35
CA HIS A 150 -0.18 1.93 -4.17
C HIS A 150 0.60 2.53 -3.00
N ILE A 151 1.73 3.19 -3.28
CA ILE A 151 2.54 3.89 -2.26
C ILE A 151 1.77 5.07 -1.65
N TYR A 152 1.13 5.91 -2.47
CA TYR A 152 0.28 6.99 -1.97
C TYR A 152 -0.87 6.45 -1.10
N ASP A 153 -1.55 5.40 -1.55
CA ASP A 153 -2.66 4.77 -0.81
C ASP A 153 -2.19 4.16 0.52
N ALA A 154 -1.05 3.46 0.52
CA ALA A 154 -0.44 2.89 1.72
C ALA A 154 -0.01 3.98 2.74
N LEU A 155 0.43 5.15 2.28
CA LEU A 155 0.79 6.27 3.15
C LEU A 155 -0.43 7.12 3.58
N GLY A 156 -1.62 6.84 3.05
CA GLY A 156 -2.80 7.68 3.26
C GLY A 156 -2.65 9.09 2.67
N LEU A 157 -1.87 9.24 1.60
CA LEU A 157 -1.55 10.51 0.94
C LEU A 157 -2.36 10.69 -0.36
N PRO A 158 -2.68 11.94 -0.74
CA PRO A 158 -3.31 12.20 -2.04
C PRO A 158 -2.32 11.97 -3.18
N LEU A 159 -2.82 11.54 -4.34
CA LEU A 159 -2.02 11.41 -5.56
C LEU A 159 -1.47 12.77 -6.01
N ALA A 160 -0.16 12.85 -6.22
CA ALA A 160 0.58 14.07 -6.57
C ALA A 160 1.66 13.83 -7.65
N SER A 161 1.39 12.94 -8.61
CA SER A 161 2.35 12.59 -9.67
C SER A 161 1.67 12.33 -11.02
N PRO A 162 2.24 12.81 -12.15
CA PRO A 162 1.79 12.45 -13.50
C PRO A 162 1.98 10.98 -13.84
N THR A 163 2.94 10.30 -13.19
CA THR A 163 3.26 8.90 -13.48
C THR A 163 2.39 7.90 -12.73
N ILE A 164 1.16 8.27 -12.34
CA ILE A 164 0.21 7.34 -11.73
C ILE A 164 -0.57 6.62 -12.83
N ASN A 165 -0.70 5.30 -12.70
CA ASN A 165 -1.34 4.40 -13.67
C ASN A 165 -0.64 4.39 -15.04
N VAL A 166 0.63 4.77 -15.08
CA VAL A 166 1.46 4.68 -16.27
C VAL A 166 2.55 3.65 -16.10
N ASN A 167 3.05 3.15 -17.22
CA ASN A 167 4.19 2.27 -17.29
C ASN A 167 5.17 2.82 -18.32
N ILE A 168 6.43 2.96 -17.93
CA ILE A 168 7.51 3.55 -18.72
C ILE A 168 8.68 2.58 -18.71
N GLU A 169 9.20 2.24 -19.88
CA GLU A 169 10.33 1.31 -19.97
C GLU A 169 11.63 1.97 -19.50
N GLY A 170 12.60 1.16 -19.08
CA GLY A 170 13.74 1.65 -18.30
C GLY A 170 14.53 2.79 -18.95
N GLU A 171 14.85 2.70 -20.25
CA GLU A 171 15.59 3.78 -20.92
C GLU A 171 14.76 5.06 -21.06
N ASP A 172 13.47 4.96 -21.36
CA ASP A 172 12.57 6.13 -21.44
C ASP A 172 12.30 6.73 -20.06
N TYR A 173 12.25 5.91 -19.01
CA TYR A 173 12.16 6.39 -17.64
C TYR A 173 13.41 7.16 -17.24
N ILE A 174 14.60 6.68 -17.60
CA ILE A 174 15.86 7.41 -17.37
C ILE A 174 15.86 8.76 -18.11
N LYS A 175 15.36 8.82 -19.35
CA LYS A 175 15.22 10.11 -20.05
C LYS A 175 14.30 11.06 -19.28
N LEU A 176 13.13 10.56 -18.86
CA LEU A 176 12.15 11.33 -18.10
C LEU A 176 12.77 11.94 -16.85
N VAL A 177 13.35 11.12 -15.97
CA VAL A 177 13.85 11.58 -14.66
C VAL A 177 15.06 12.50 -14.75
N ASN A 178 15.85 12.42 -15.84
CA ASN A 178 16.94 13.35 -16.09
C ASN A 178 16.49 14.74 -16.56
N ASN A 179 15.25 14.89 -17.04
CA ASN A 179 14.75 16.18 -17.52
C ASN A 179 13.23 16.32 -17.35
N ILE A 180 12.76 16.09 -16.13
CA ILE A 180 11.33 16.08 -15.79
C ILE A 180 10.60 17.37 -16.19
N SER A 181 11.24 18.53 -16.04
CA SER A 181 10.65 19.83 -16.37
C SER A 181 10.37 19.95 -17.86
N TYR A 182 11.27 19.47 -18.72
CA TYR A 182 11.04 19.44 -20.17
C TYR A 182 9.91 18.50 -20.54
N TYR A 183 9.92 17.27 -20.01
CA TYR A 183 8.92 16.26 -20.38
C TYR A 183 7.52 16.65 -19.89
N PHE A 184 7.38 17.20 -18.69
CA PHE A 184 6.08 17.63 -18.17
C PHE A 184 5.52 18.89 -18.85
N THR A 185 6.30 19.60 -19.66
CA THR A 185 5.75 20.66 -20.54
C THR A 185 5.36 20.14 -21.92
N GLN A 186 5.69 18.90 -22.29
CA GLN A 186 5.30 18.36 -23.58
C GLN A 186 3.86 17.83 -23.55
N GLU A 187 3.19 17.95 -24.69
CA GLU A 187 1.87 17.37 -24.91
C GLU A 187 1.94 15.84 -24.88
N LEU A 188 1.03 15.22 -24.13
CA LEU A 188 0.79 13.78 -24.20
C LEU A 188 0.00 13.48 -25.47
N LYS A 189 0.53 12.62 -26.35
CA LYS A 189 -0.07 12.29 -27.65
C LYS A 189 -0.45 10.82 -27.72
N CYS A 190 -1.59 10.50 -28.33
CA CYS A 190 -2.03 9.13 -28.56
C CYS A 190 -1.33 8.51 -29.78
N TYR A 191 -0.76 7.33 -29.62
CA TYR A 191 -0.10 6.53 -30.67
C TYR A 191 -0.75 5.16 -30.88
N GLY A 192 -1.92 4.94 -30.27
CA GLY A 192 -2.72 3.73 -30.45
C GLY A 192 -2.90 2.93 -29.17
N TRP A 193 -3.23 1.66 -29.33
CA TRP A 193 -3.54 0.75 -28.23
C TRP A 193 -2.72 -0.53 -28.37
N ILE A 194 -2.30 -1.07 -27.23
CA ILE A 194 -1.74 -2.41 -27.16
C ILE A 194 -2.54 -3.26 -26.18
N ARG A 195 -2.52 -4.56 -26.43
CA ARG A 195 -3.01 -5.60 -25.52
C ARG A 195 -1.81 -6.39 -25.05
N GLU A 196 -1.48 -6.26 -23.78
CA GLU A 196 -0.44 -7.09 -23.16
C GLU A 196 -1.14 -8.29 -22.52
N CYS A 197 -0.98 -9.46 -23.14
CA CYS A 197 -1.36 -10.73 -22.52
C CYS A 197 -0.42 -10.99 -21.35
N ARG A 198 -0.89 -10.77 -20.14
CA ARG A 198 -0.18 -11.21 -18.95
C ARG A 198 -0.15 -12.74 -18.93
N SER A 199 0.90 -13.32 -18.36
CA SER A 199 1.04 -14.78 -18.27
C SER A 199 -0.01 -15.45 -17.36
N ASP A 200 -0.78 -14.66 -16.61
CA ASP A 200 -1.94 -15.09 -15.83
C ASP A 200 -3.25 -15.14 -16.65
N GLY A 201 -3.19 -14.80 -17.95
CA GLY A 201 -4.32 -14.84 -18.88
C GLY A 201 -5.19 -13.58 -18.89
N ILE A 202 -4.85 -12.55 -18.10
CA ILE A 202 -5.59 -11.29 -18.08
C ILE A 202 -5.09 -10.38 -19.20
N ASP A 203 -5.96 -10.10 -20.16
CA ASP A 203 -5.71 -9.13 -21.23
C ASP A 203 -6.15 -7.73 -20.76
N THR A 204 -5.20 -6.84 -20.54
CA THR A 204 -5.47 -5.45 -20.14
C THR A 204 -5.12 -4.51 -21.28
N PRO A 205 -6.09 -3.78 -21.87
CA PRO A 205 -5.80 -2.80 -22.90
C PRO A 205 -5.03 -1.62 -22.29
N HIS A 206 -3.98 -1.19 -22.98
CA HIS A 206 -3.21 -0.01 -22.62
C HIS A 206 -3.21 0.97 -23.79
N ILE A 207 -3.30 2.25 -23.47
CA ILE A 207 -3.09 3.32 -24.45
C ILE A 207 -1.60 3.57 -24.57
N ILE A 208 -1.09 3.64 -25.78
CA ILE A 208 0.27 4.09 -26.05
C ILE A 208 0.25 5.60 -26.18
N GLY A 209 0.79 6.27 -25.17
CA GLY A 209 1.08 7.70 -25.17
C GLY A 209 2.53 7.98 -25.55
N LYS A 210 2.80 9.17 -26.10
CA LYS A 210 4.14 9.75 -26.13
C LYS A 210 4.17 11.16 -25.57
N VAL A 211 5.26 11.49 -24.91
CA VAL A 211 5.55 12.82 -24.36
C VAL A 211 6.95 13.19 -24.84
N GLY A 212 7.06 14.07 -25.82
CA GLY A 212 8.32 14.25 -26.55
C GLY A 212 8.74 12.94 -27.24
N ASP A 213 9.92 12.40 -26.89
CA ASP A 213 10.47 11.17 -27.45
C ASP A 213 10.28 9.92 -26.59
N ILE A 214 9.69 10.04 -25.38
CA ILE A 214 9.44 8.89 -24.50
C ILE A 214 8.09 8.25 -24.78
N THR A 215 8.03 6.92 -24.62
CA THR A 215 6.80 6.14 -24.73
C THR A 215 6.23 5.84 -23.34
N ILE A 216 4.92 6.04 -23.18
CA ILE A 216 4.18 5.81 -21.95
C ILE A 216 3.03 4.85 -22.24
N LYS A 217 2.97 3.72 -21.55
CA LYS A 217 1.83 2.81 -21.59
C LYS A 217 0.87 3.18 -20.47
N ILE A 218 -0.33 3.64 -20.80
CA ILE A 218 -1.31 4.15 -19.84
C ILE A 218 -2.37 3.08 -19.60
N GLY A 219 -2.55 2.69 -18.34
CA GLY A 219 -3.58 1.74 -17.90
C GLY A 219 -4.71 2.42 -17.12
N HIS A 220 -5.69 1.62 -16.68
CA HIS A 220 -6.79 2.07 -15.82
C HIS A 220 -7.58 3.28 -16.36
N THR A 221 -7.78 3.34 -17.68
CA THR A 221 -8.59 4.37 -18.35
C THR A 221 -9.34 3.75 -19.53
N ASP A 222 -10.53 4.25 -19.83
CA ASP A 222 -11.34 3.74 -20.95
C ASP A 222 -11.06 4.51 -22.25
N THR A 223 -10.60 5.75 -22.15
CA THR A 223 -10.31 6.61 -23.29
C THR A 223 -9.00 7.38 -23.13
N PHE A 224 -8.45 7.82 -24.26
CA PHE A 224 -7.26 8.68 -24.28
C PHE A 224 -7.54 10.05 -23.66
N GLU A 225 -8.70 10.64 -23.92
CA GLU A 225 -9.10 11.93 -23.35
C GLU A 225 -9.11 11.91 -21.81
N GLN A 226 -9.58 10.80 -21.20
CA GLN A 226 -9.52 10.61 -19.76
C GLN A 226 -8.07 10.54 -19.25
N ALA A 227 -7.20 9.83 -19.97
CA ALA A 227 -5.77 9.73 -19.65
C ALA A 227 -5.06 11.08 -19.75
N GLU A 228 -5.28 11.82 -20.84
CA GLU A 228 -4.72 13.14 -21.08
C GLU A 228 -5.18 14.15 -20.02
N LYS A 229 -6.48 14.20 -19.74
CA LYS A 229 -7.03 15.06 -18.68
C LYS A 229 -6.41 14.75 -17.32
N ARG A 230 -6.26 13.47 -16.97
CA ARG A 230 -5.60 13.05 -15.73
C ARG A 230 -4.12 13.44 -15.71
N TRP A 231 -3.39 13.21 -16.80
CA TRP A 231 -1.98 13.55 -16.93
C TRP A 231 -1.75 15.05 -16.68
N ASN A 232 -2.49 15.90 -17.38
CA ASN A 232 -2.40 17.36 -17.24
C ASN A 232 -2.79 17.82 -15.83
N LEU A 233 -3.88 17.29 -15.26
CA LEU A 233 -4.29 17.59 -13.88
C LEU A 233 -3.20 17.21 -12.86
N MET A 234 -2.49 16.10 -13.08
CA MET A 234 -1.44 15.65 -12.17
C MET A 234 -0.15 16.46 -12.32
N ILE A 235 0.14 17.02 -13.50
CA ILE A 235 1.25 17.97 -13.69
C ILE A 235 1.06 19.21 -12.81
N GLU A 236 -0.17 19.72 -12.71
CA GLU A 236 -0.49 20.87 -11.84
C GLU A 236 -0.25 20.59 -10.35
N ARG A 237 -0.22 19.31 -9.95
CA ARG A 237 -0.01 18.87 -8.56
C ARG A 237 1.45 18.57 -8.23
N VAL A 238 2.36 18.73 -9.18
CA VAL A 238 3.78 18.41 -8.97
C VAL A 238 4.36 19.31 -7.89
N ASN A 239 4.85 18.69 -6.82
CA ASN A 239 5.67 19.34 -5.82
C ASN A 239 7.13 19.34 -6.27
N TRP A 240 7.53 20.39 -6.99
CA TRP A 240 8.88 20.57 -7.51
C TRP A 240 9.96 20.65 -6.42
N ASN A 241 9.57 21.00 -5.18
CA ASN A 241 10.50 21.08 -4.06
C ASN A 241 10.76 19.71 -3.41
N ARG A 242 9.92 18.70 -3.68
CA ARG A 242 9.99 17.39 -3.04
C ARG A 242 9.68 16.26 -4.03
N ILE A 243 10.64 15.98 -4.89
CA ILE A 243 10.55 14.90 -5.88
C ILE A 243 11.28 13.67 -5.35
N VAL A 244 10.66 12.51 -5.54
CA VAL A 244 11.20 11.21 -5.17
C VAL A 244 11.13 10.29 -6.37
N TYR A 245 12.22 9.61 -6.69
CA TYR A 245 12.31 8.70 -7.82
C TYR A 245 12.19 7.25 -7.34
N ILE A 246 11.29 6.46 -7.93
CA ILE A 246 11.20 5.03 -7.64
C ILE A 246 11.22 4.27 -8.94
N MET A 247 12.15 3.34 -9.07
CA MET A 247 12.23 2.43 -10.19
C MET A 247 11.96 1.01 -9.71
N GLU A 248 11.00 0.32 -10.32
CA GLU A 248 10.58 -1.02 -9.97
C GLU A 248 10.76 -1.98 -11.15
N GLU A 249 11.42 -3.10 -10.89
CA GLU A 249 11.40 -4.28 -11.75
C GLU A 249 10.14 -5.11 -11.47
N GLN A 250 9.49 -5.65 -12.51
CA GLN A 250 8.29 -6.48 -12.37
C GLN A 250 8.43 -7.79 -13.15
N LYS A 251 7.97 -8.92 -12.57
CA LYS A 251 8.04 -10.28 -13.15
C LYS A 251 7.68 -10.39 -14.62
N TYR A 252 6.61 -9.70 -15.01
CA TYR A 252 5.95 -9.86 -16.32
C TYR A 252 6.49 -8.89 -17.37
N ARG A 253 7.65 -8.29 -17.12
CA ARG A 253 8.29 -7.30 -18.00
C ARG A 253 9.73 -7.69 -18.33
N PRO A 254 10.28 -7.12 -19.42
CA PRO A 254 11.71 -7.17 -19.65
C PRO A 254 12.47 -6.71 -18.39
N PRO A 255 13.47 -7.46 -17.91
CA PRO A 255 14.28 -7.06 -16.77
C PRO A 255 14.95 -5.71 -16.98
N ILE A 256 15.17 -4.98 -15.89
CA ILE A 256 15.88 -3.70 -15.97
C ILE A 256 17.37 -4.00 -16.25
N SER A 257 17.93 -3.36 -17.27
CA SER A 257 19.35 -3.57 -17.61
C SER A 257 20.26 -2.99 -16.53
N LEU A 258 21.43 -3.62 -16.32
CA LEU A 258 22.45 -3.10 -15.40
C LEU A 258 22.86 -1.66 -15.72
N ASN A 259 22.86 -1.28 -17.00
CA ASN A 259 23.18 0.07 -17.44
C ASN A 259 22.12 1.07 -16.96
N VAL A 260 20.83 0.72 -17.11
CA VAL A 260 19.71 1.54 -16.61
C VAL A 260 19.78 1.68 -15.09
N CYS A 261 20.02 0.59 -14.35
CA CYS A 261 20.20 0.66 -12.90
C CYS A 261 21.35 1.61 -12.53
N LYS A 262 22.51 1.53 -13.20
CA LYS A 262 23.63 2.43 -12.94
C LYS A 262 23.28 3.90 -13.18
N LYS A 263 22.59 4.21 -14.28
CA LYS A 263 22.12 5.58 -14.57
C LYS A 263 21.12 6.07 -13.52
N PHE A 264 20.20 5.22 -13.07
CA PHE A 264 19.23 5.56 -12.02
C PHE A 264 19.93 5.87 -10.69
N MET A 265 20.93 5.06 -10.32
CA MET A 265 21.70 5.26 -9.09
C MET A 265 22.61 6.51 -9.13
N GLN A 266 22.82 7.11 -10.31
CA GLN A 266 23.55 8.37 -10.46
C GLN A 266 22.66 9.61 -10.30
N LEU A 267 21.33 9.44 -10.17
CA LEU A 267 20.42 10.57 -9.99
C LEU A 267 20.66 11.26 -8.65
N ASP A 268 20.67 12.58 -8.70
CA ASP A 268 20.65 13.43 -7.52
C ASP A 268 19.27 13.37 -6.85
N GLY A 269 19.28 13.51 -5.52
CA GLY A 269 18.07 13.48 -4.70
C GLY A 269 17.65 12.06 -4.31
N LYS A 270 16.44 11.99 -3.75
CA LYS A 270 15.93 10.79 -3.10
C LYS A 270 15.44 9.79 -4.13
N LYS A 271 15.96 8.56 -4.05
CA LYS A 271 15.68 7.51 -5.02
C LYS A 271 15.57 6.14 -4.36
N LEU A 272 14.80 5.24 -4.96
CA LEU A 272 14.66 3.86 -4.53
C LEU A 272 14.57 2.95 -5.74
N LEU A 273 15.43 1.94 -5.79
CA LEU A 273 15.42 0.88 -6.79
C LEU A 273 14.86 -0.40 -6.16
N ILE A 274 13.74 -0.88 -6.68
CA ILE A 274 13.04 -2.08 -6.23
C ILE A 274 13.29 -3.18 -7.26
N LEU A 275 14.01 -4.22 -6.84
CA LEU A 275 14.37 -5.35 -7.70
C LEU A 275 13.69 -6.63 -7.22
N THR A 276 13.26 -7.48 -8.15
CA THR A 276 12.59 -8.74 -7.80
C THR A 276 13.54 -9.92 -7.78
N LYS A 277 14.72 -9.75 -8.39
CA LYS A 277 15.79 -10.74 -8.40
C LYS A 277 17.11 -10.15 -7.90
N LYS A 278 17.79 -10.90 -7.04
CA LYS A 278 19.13 -10.57 -6.52
C LYS A 278 20.26 -10.79 -7.54
N SER A 279 19.94 -11.06 -8.81
CA SER A 279 20.91 -11.39 -9.85
C SER A 279 21.78 -10.20 -10.29
N LEU A 280 21.36 -8.98 -9.96
CA LEU A 280 22.15 -7.78 -10.20
C LEU A 280 23.02 -7.52 -8.96
N SER A 281 24.33 -7.72 -9.10
CA SER A 281 25.35 -7.41 -8.08
C SER A 281 25.58 -5.91 -7.95
N ILE A 282 24.52 -5.18 -7.59
CA ILE A 282 24.52 -3.75 -7.29
C ILE A 282 24.12 -3.63 -5.82
N GLY A 283 25.00 -3.09 -4.99
CA GLY A 283 24.72 -2.81 -3.58
C GLY A 283 24.51 -1.32 -3.36
N GLY A 284 23.66 -0.96 -2.40
CA GLY A 284 23.41 0.42 -1.99
C GLY A 284 22.22 0.50 -1.04
N GLU A 285 22.17 1.54 -0.21
CA GLU A 285 21.06 1.78 0.73
C GLU A 285 19.74 2.12 0.01
N ASP A 286 19.83 2.68 -1.20
CA ASP A 286 18.69 3.00 -2.06
C ASP A 286 18.19 1.80 -2.89
N ILE A 287 18.61 0.56 -2.57
CA ILE A 287 18.22 -0.65 -3.32
C ILE A 287 17.55 -1.63 -2.37
N ILE A 288 16.32 -2.03 -2.71
CA ILE A 288 15.60 -3.09 -2.01
C ILE A 288 15.30 -4.25 -2.94
N TYR A 289 15.36 -5.44 -2.36
CA TYR A 289 15.00 -6.67 -3.05
C TYR A 289 13.69 -7.19 -2.47
N VAL A 290 12.63 -7.17 -3.27
CA VAL A 290 11.32 -7.69 -2.87
C VAL A 290 10.91 -8.74 -3.89
N PRO A 291 10.80 -10.03 -3.50
CA PRO A 291 10.37 -11.05 -4.44
C PRO A 291 8.97 -10.70 -4.97
N ASP A 292 8.76 -10.88 -6.28
CA ASP A 292 7.51 -10.53 -6.97
C ASP A 292 6.25 -11.09 -6.27
N GLU A 293 6.36 -12.28 -5.68
CA GLU A 293 5.30 -12.99 -4.95
C GLU A 293 4.83 -12.24 -3.69
N TYR A 294 5.59 -11.23 -3.25
CA TYR A 294 5.28 -10.40 -2.10
C TYR A 294 4.99 -8.96 -2.49
N PHE A 295 5.35 -8.50 -3.68
CA PHE A 295 5.12 -7.10 -4.05
C PHE A 295 3.68 -6.83 -4.51
N MET A 296 3.05 -7.79 -5.20
CA MET A 296 1.73 -7.59 -5.82
C MET A 296 0.79 -8.82 -5.77
N VAL A 297 1.15 -9.90 -5.07
CA VAL A 297 0.36 -11.13 -5.09
C VAL A 297 -0.35 -11.32 -3.74
N ARG A 298 -1.69 -11.31 -3.78
CA ARG A 298 -2.66 -11.58 -2.68
C ARG A 298 -2.99 -10.44 -1.71
N ASP A 299 -2.80 -9.17 -2.08
CA ASP A 299 -3.19 -7.99 -1.26
C ASP A 299 -2.63 -7.95 0.19
N GLU A 300 -1.68 -8.84 0.50
CA GLU A 300 -0.94 -8.92 1.77
C GLU A 300 0.52 -9.26 1.45
N PRO A 301 1.41 -8.26 1.54
CA PRO A 301 2.15 -8.08 2.79
C PRO A 301 2.24 -6.63 3.21
N VAL A 302 2.46 -6.43 4.52
CA VAL A 302 2.79 -5.12 5.05
C VAL A 302 4.15 -4.73 4.50
N LEU A 303 4.21 -3.62 3.74
CA LEU A 303 5.41 -3.18 3.01
C LEU A 303 6.66 -3.11 3.90
N GLU A 304 6.44 -2.78 5.17
CA GLU A 304 7.43 -2.68 6.23
C GLU A 304 8.16 -3.99 6.56
N ASN A 305 7.65 -5.15 6.11
CA ASN A 305 8.40 -6.40 6.16
C ASN A 305 9.67 -6.37 5.30
N TYR A 306 9.70 -5.50 4.30
CA TYR A 306 10.80 -5.40 3.34
C TYR A 306 11.48 -4.03 3.40
N PHE A 307 10.72 -2.98 3.73
CA PHE A 307 11.20 -1.61 3.68
C PHE A 307 10.34 -0.65 4.53
N ASP A 308 10.95 0.08 5.47
CA ASP A 308 10.24 1.14 6.20
C ASP A 308 10.05 2.37 5.28
N LEU A 309 9.00 2.30 4.47
CA LEU A 309 8.63 3.35 3.52
C LEU A 309 8.36 4.68 4.22
N LEU A 310 7.76 4.67 5.41
CA LEU A 310 7.40 5.87 6.13
C LEU A 310 8.64 6.59 6.67
N GLU A 311 9.56 5.85 7.30
CA GLU A 311 10.83 6.41 7.75
C GLU A 311 11.63 6.93 6.57
N TRP A 312 11.76 6.12 5.51
CA TRP A 312 12.45 6.54 4.31
C TRP A 312 11.85 7.82 3.76
N ILE A 313 10.54 7.90 3.50
CA ILE A 313 9.93 9.07 2.85
C ILE A 313 9.96 10.35 3.69
N ASN A 314 10.01 10.22 5.03
CA ASN A 314 10.00 11.36 5.96
C ASN A 314 11.31 12.15 5.99
N ILE A 315 12.42 11.54 5.57
CA ILE A 315 13.74 12.19 5.44
C ILE A 315 13.76 13.09 4.20
#